data_AF-X1V2J1-F1
#
_entry.id   AF-X1V2J1-F1
#
_cell.length_a   1.000
_cell.length_b   1.000
_cell.length_c   1.000
_cell.angle_alpha   90.00
_cell.angle_beta   90.00
_cell.angle_gamma   90.00
#
_symmetry.space_group_name_H-M   'P 1'
#
loop_
_entity.id
_entity.type
_entity.pdbx_description
1 polymer ?
#
loop_
_entity_poly.entity_id
_entity_poly.type
_entity_poly.pdbx_seq_one_letter_code
_entity_poly.pdbx_strand_id
1 'polypeptide(L)'
;MMTAPPMEHQGPLIYVPPFELLHWTPTAWVGTKLKGIFYTDSFTGPLGKQPTWTRQNQGLHSGTIWQLEPDPMGLTFGLWALVGTSGNRILYRRGPAALPLWEPRLTNTDCIVLTGAAAGEMCWVATNRSAPQQVYVLFNSAVGDVGLWCIKSIDSGHTWTACQIYAGALNLNAGNISVGFAQGTSPHPPGSVLYAVSCYGLYWALILSSSTDWGETWTTKDAISMQLTRY
;
A
#
# COMPACT_ATOMS: atom_id res chain seq x y z
N MET A 1 -5.67 -14.29 -73.61
CA MET A 1 -5.39 -14.20 -72.17
C MET A 1 -5.38 -12.73 -71.79
N MET A 2 -6.40 -12.26 -71.09
CA MET A 2 -6.42 -10.95 -70.42
C MET A 2 -6.73 -11.24 -68.96
N THR A 3 -5.77 -10.95 -68.09
CA THR A 3 -5.87 -11.10 -66.64
C THR A 3 -6.74 -9.98 -66.08
N ALA A 4 -7.78 -10.31 -65.31
CA ALA A 4 -8.55 -9.35 -64.55
C ALA A 4 -7.64 -8.64 -63.50
N PRO A 5 -7.84 -7.34 -63.22
CA PRO A 5 -7.08 -6.66 -62.19
C PRO A 5 -7.50 -7.14 -60.79
N PRO A 6 -6.60 -7.09 -59.79
CA PRO A 6 -6.90 -7.53 -58.44
C PRO A 6 -7.93 -6.61 -57.77
N MET A 7 -8.90 -7.22 -57.10
CA MET A 7 -9.91 -6.56 -56.27
C MET A 7 -9.23 -6.11 -54.97
N GLU A 8 -9.03 -4.80 -54.80
CA GLU A 8 -8.48 -4.23 -53.57
C GLU A 8 -9.57 -4.25 -52.49
N HIS A 9 -9.46 -5.19 -51.54
CA HIS A 9 -10.28 -5.18 -50.33
C HIS A 9 -9.83 -4.03 -49.43
N GLN A 10 -10.51 -2.88 -49.51
CA GLN A 10 -10.41 -1.86 -48.46
C GLN A 10 -11.16 -2.37 -47.23
N GLY A 11 -10.41 -2.82 -46.21
CA GLY A 11 -10.95 -3.04 -44.88
C GLY A 11 -11.47 -1.73 -44.26
N PRO A 12 -12.28 -1.79 -43.19
CA PRO A 12 -12.81 -0.59 -42.57
C PRO A 12 -11.65 0.32 -42.11
N LEU A 13 -11.72 1.58 -42.52
CA LEU A 13 -10.91 2.66 -41.94
C LEU A 13 -11.23 2.73 -40.45
N ILE A 14 -10.42 2.07 -39.62
CA ILE A 14 -10.47 2.27 -38.18
C ILE A 14 -9.87 3.65 -37.94
N TYR A 15 -10.75 4.64 -37.76
CA TYR A 15 -10.37 5.90 -37.12
C TYR A 15 -10.00 5.57 -35.68
N VAL A 16 -8.71 5.34 -35.44
CA VAL A 16 -8.16 5.40 -34.09
C VAL A 16 -8.09 6.89 -33.79
N PRO A 17 -8.94 7.46 -32.90
CA PRO A 17 -8.77 8.84 -32.49
C PRO A 17 -7.31 9.01 -32.02
N PRO A 18 -6.66 10.14 -32.37
CA PRO A 18 -5.32 10.42 -31.86
C PRO A 18 -5.34 10.23 -30.35
N PHE A 19 -4.33 9.53 -29.84
CA PHE A 19 -4.11 9.33 -28.40
C PHE A 19 -4.51 10.61 -27.65
N GLU A 20 -5.55 10.51 -26.83
CA GLU A 20 -5.87 11.63 -25.96
C GLU A 20 -4.64 11.86 -25.07
N LEU A 21 -4.07 13.07 -25.16
CA LEU A 21 -2.98 13.50 -24.31
C LEU A 21 -3.34 13.15 -22.87
N LEU A 22 -2.49 12.36 -22.21
CA LEU A 22 -2.52 12.08 -20.78
C LEU A 22 -2.63 13.42 -20.04
N HIS A 23 -3.86 13.81 -19.69
CA HIS A 23 -4.08 14.95 -18.80
C HIS A 23 -3.57 14.52 -17.43
N TRP A 24 -2.42 15.07 -17.06
CA TRP A 24 -1.88 14.94 -15.71
C TRP A 24 -2.91 15.46 -14.71
N THR A 25 -3.06 14.78 -13.58
CA THR A 25 -3.95 15.26 -12.53
C THR A 25 -3.41 16.58 -11.99
N PRO A 26 -4.24 17.64 -11.85
CA PRO A 26 -3.76 18.92 -11.34
C PRO A 26 -3.31 18.84 -9.88
N THR A 27 -3.77 17.83 -9.16
CA THR A 27 -3.46 17.61 -7.76
C THR A 27 -2.39 16.54 -7.55
N ALA A 28 -1.45 16.77 -6.64
CA ALA A 28 -0.50 15.77 -6.20
C ALA A 28 -0.14 15.92 -4.72
N TRP A 29 0.18 14.79 -4.08
CA TRP A 29 0.70 14.71 -2.71
C TRP A 29 2.07 14.05 -2.73
N VAL A 30 3.02 14.62 -1.98
CA VAL A 30 4.38 14.09 -1.87
C VAL A 30 4.77 14.00 -0.41
N GLY A 31 5.12 12.79 0.03
CA GLY A 31 5.76 12.53 1.31
C GLY A 31 7.27 12.51 1.14
N THR A 32 7.99 13.12 2.08
CA THR A 32 9.46 13.18 2.04
C THR A 32 10.06 12.54 3.27
N LYS A 33 11.30 12.05 3.15
CA LYS A 33 12.00 11.41 4.27
C LYS A 33 12.35 12.37 5.43
N LEU A 34 12.33 13.68 5.22
CA LEU A 34 12.84 14.65 6.22
C LEU A 34 12.02 15.95 6.35
N LYS A 35 11.14 16.27 5.40
CA LYS A 35 10.46 17.59 5.35
C LYS A 35 8.94 17.49 5.50
N GLY A 36 8.41 16.29 5.72
CA GLY A 36 7.00 15.99 5.83
C GLY A 36 6.31 15.86 4.47
N ILE A 37 5.05 16.28 4.44
CA ILE A 37 4.12 16.13 3.33
C ILE A 37 3.88 17.49 2.66
N PHE A 38 3.79 17.45 1.34
CA PHE A 38 3.49 18.60 0.49
C PHE A 38 2.32 18.27 -0.43
N TYR A 39 1.50 19.27 -0.70
CA TYR A 39 0.36 19.21 -1.61
C TYR A 39 0.51 20.28 -2.70
N THR A 40 0.04 19.98 -3.90
CA THR A 40 -0.16 20.95 -4.97
C THR A 40 -1.48 20.66 -5.68
N ASP A 41 -2.14 21.71 -6.16
CA ASP A 41 -3.31 21.69 -7.05
C ASP A 41 -3.01 22.34 -8.41
N SER A 42 -1.74 22.67 -8.65
CA SER A 42 -1.28 23.41 -9.82
C SER A 42 -0.34 22.58 -10.71
N PHE A 43 -0.44 21.25 -10.66
CA PHE A 43 0.42 20.36 -11.45
C PHE A 43 -0.04 20.31 -12.91
N THR A 44 0.80 20.74 -13.83
CA THR A 44 0.48 20.77 -15.27
C THR A 44 1.30 19.78 -16.11
N GLY A 45 1.99 18.84 -15.46
CA GLY A 45 2.85 17.85 -16.11
C GLY A 45 4.33 18.27 -16.27
N PRO A 46 5.20 17.38 -16.79
CA PRO A 46 6.66 17.54 -16.82
C PRO A 46 7.19 18.76 -17.61
N LEU A 47 6.42 19.26 -18.57
CA LEU A 47 6.77 20.43 -19.40
C LEU A 47 5.95 21.67 -19.06
N GLY A 48 5.08 21.58 -18.06
CA GLY A 48 4.24 22.68 -17.63
C GLY A 48 4.95 23.64 -16.66
N LYS A 49 4.20 24.61 -16.12
CA LYS A 49 4.71 25.51 -15.09
C LYS A 49 5.10 24.72 -13.84
N GLN A 50 6.16 25.15 -13.15
CA GLN A 50 6.52 24.55 -11.87
C GLN A 50 5.34 24.65 -10.89
N PRO A 51 4.93 23.52 -10.26
CA PRO A 51 3.83 23.52 -9.31
C PRO A 51 4.19 24.28 -8.03
N THR A 52 3.20 24.93 -7.42
CA THR A 52 3.34 25.52 -6.09
C THR A 52 3.06 24.46 -5.06
N TRP A 53 3.99 24.25 -4.13
CA TRP A 53 3.88 23.24 -3.07
C TRP A 53 3.53 23.88 -1.74
N THR A 54 2.41 23.47 -1.16
CA THR A 54 1.99 23.84 0.20
C THR A 54 2.33 22.73 1.16
N ARG A 55 2.98 23.07 2.28
CA ARG A 55 3.30 22.11 3.35
C ARG A 55 2.03 21.70 4.11
N GLN A 56 1.86 20.41 4.36
CA GLN A 56 0.69 19.82 5.00
C GLN A 56 1.09 18.95 6.20
N ASN A 57 1.76 19.52 7.20
CA ASN A 57 2.34 18.77 8.33
C ASN A 57 1.60 18.94 9.66
N GLN A 58 0.54 19.75 9.71
CA GLN A 58 -0.15 20.04 10.97
C GLN A 58 -0.74 18.76 11.58
N GLY A 59 -0.42 18.48 12.84
CA GLY A 59 -0.81 17.26 13.56
C GLY A 59 0.20 16.11 13.49
N LEU A 60 1.20 16.16 12.60
CA LEU A 60 2.25 15.15 12.54
C LEU A 60 3.30 15.38 13.63
N HIS A 61 3.70 14.30 14.30
CA HIS A 61 4.80 14.35 15.29
C HIS A 61 6.20 14.39 14.64
N SER A 62 6.31 14.06 13.35
CA SER A 62 7.59 13.95 12.64
C SER A 62 7.43 14.34 11.17
N GLY A 63 8.53 14.84 10.57
CA GLY A 63 8.64 15.11 9.14
C GLY A 63 9.11 13.90 8.31
N THR A 64 9.37 12.76 8.95
CA THR A 64 9.83 11.54 8.28
C THR A 64 8.64 10.75 7.77
N ILE A 65 8.34 10.85 6.48
CA ILE A 65 7.24 10.13 5.85
C ILE A 65 7.77 8.85 5.20
N TRP A 66 7.25 7.71 5.65
CA TRP A 66 7.58 6.40 5.11
C TRP A 66 6.72 6.03 3.92
N GLN A 67 5.42 6.25 4.06
CA GLN A 67 4.46 5.91 3.02
C GLN A 67 3.30 6.90 3.06
N LEU A 68 2.81 7.24 1.87
CA LEU A 68 1.49 7.79 1.67
C LEU A 68 0.63 6.73 0.99
N GLU A 69 -0.57 6.52 1.49
CA GLU A 69 -1.53 5.56 0.94
C GLU A 69 -2.87 6.27 0.72
N PRO A 70 -3.34 6.39 -0.53
CA PRO A 70 -4.58 7.09 -0.82
C PRO A 70 -5.78 6.38 -0.17
N ASP A 71 -6.79 7.15 0.22
CA ASP A 71 -8.10 6.57 0.49
C ASP A 71 -8.62 5.90 -0.79
N PRO A 72 -9.17 4.68 -0.73
CA PRO A 72 -9.59 3.97 -1.93
C PRO A 72 -10.73 4.63 -2.70
N MET A 73 -11.52 5.49 -2.04
CA MET A 73 -12.54 6.31 -2.72
C MET A 73 -11.96 7.53 -3.42
N GLY A 74 -10.67 7.83 -3.19
CA GLY A 74 -9.93 8.93 -3.80
C GLY A 74 -9.38 9.91 -2.77
N LEU A 75 -8.42 10.72 -3.21
CA LEU A 75 -7.73 11.72 -2.37
C LEU A 75 -8.66 12.79 -1.78
N THR A 76 -9.85 12.96 -2.34
CA THR A 76 -10.90 13.84 -1.80
C THR A 76 -11.51 13.32 -0.52
N PHE A 77 -11.48 12.00 -0.28
CA PHE A 77 -12.07 11.36 0.90
C PHE A 77 -11.05 11.19 2.03
N GLY A 78 -9.77 11.05 1.69
CA GLY A 78 -8.71 11.07 2.69
C GLY A 78 -7.36 10.62 2.15
N LEU A 79 -6.38 10.65 3.05
CA LEU A 79 -5.03 10.17 2.83
C LEU A 79 -4.51 9.54 4.11
N TRP A 80 -3.85 8.41 3.98
CA TRP A 80 -3.12 7.77 5.07
C TRP A 80 -1.65 8.07 4.96
N ALA A 81 -0.99 8.26 6.09
CA ALA A 81 0.45 8.49 6.15
C ALA A 81 1.08 7.69 7.28
N LEU A 82 2.08 6.87 6.93
CA LEU A 82 2.95 6.24 7.92
C LEU A 82 4.12 7.19 8.20
N VAL A 83 4.22 7.67 9.44
CA VAL A 83 5.11 8.77 9.81
C VAL A 83 5.97 8.40 11.01
N GLY A 84 7.25 8.76 11.00
CA GLY A 84 8.19 8.54 12.09
C GLY A 84 9.44 7.76 11.67
N THR A 85 10.25 7.39 12.65
CA THR A 85 11.46 6.56 12.46
C THR A 85 11.23 5.16 12.99
N SER A 86 12.20 4.26 12.78
CA SER A 86 12.11 2.90 13.32
C SER A 86 11.85 2.88 14.82
N GLY A 87 10.98 1.96 15.24
CA GLY A 87 10.47 1.82 16.61
C GLY A 87 9.46 2.88 17.07
N ASN A 88 9.22 3.95 16.30
CA ASN A 88 8.33 5.05 16.69
C ASN A 88 7.51 5.58 15.49
N ARG A 89 7.02 4.67 14.66
CA ARG A 89 6.10 5.05 13.57
C ARG A 89 4.68 5.19 14.13
N ILE A 90 3.91 6.08 13.54
CA ILE A 90 2.48 6.27 13.79
C ILE A 90 1.78 6.33 12.43
N LEU A 91 0.69 5.60 12.28
CA LEU A 91 -0.22 5.73 11.15
C LEU A 91 -1.18 6.89 11.43
N TYR A 92 -1.18 7.87 10.53
CA TYR A 92 -2.10 8.99 10.54
C TYR A 92 -3.13 8.86 9.43
N ARG A 93 -4.32 9.41 9.67
CA ARG A 93 -5.32 9.68 8.65
C ARG A 93 -5.55 11.18 8.57
N ARG A 94 -5.64 11.68 7.35
CA ARG A 94 -6.23 12.99 7.05
C ARG A 94 -7.56 12.74 6.38
N GLY A 95 -8.60 13.39 6.89
CA GLY A 95 -9.91 13.41 6.25
C GLY A 95 -9.92 14.23 4.94
N PRO A 96 -11.11 14.48 4.37
CA PRO A 96 -11.26 15.39 3.22
C PRO A 96 -10.63 16.75 3.52
N ALA A 97 -10.27 17.52 2.48
CA ALA A 97 -9.51 18.78 2.59
C ALA A 97 -10.07 19.82 3.59
N ALA A 98 -11.37 19.72 3.95
CA ALA A 98 -12.03 20.53 4.97
C ALA A 98 -11.60 20.20 6.43
N LEU A 99 -10.96 19.04 6.66
CA LEU A 99 -10.34 18.63 7.92
C LEU A 99 -8.81 18.71 7.76
N PRO A 100 -8.20 19.85 8.11
CA PRO A 100 -6.82 20.15 7.69
C PRO A 100 -5.73 19.48 8.54
N LEU A 101 -6.11 18.70 9.56
CA LEU A 101 -5.17 18.11 10.50
C LEU A 101 -4.98 16.62 10.26
N TRP A 102 -3.75 16.16 10.43
CA TRP A 102 -3.45 14.75 10.52
C TRP A 102 -3.82 14.22 11.90
N GLU A 103 -4.61 13.15 11.93
CA GLU A 103 -5.07 12.52 13.16
C GLU A 103 -4.37 11.16 13.32
N PRO A 104 -3.76 10.88 14.48
CA PRO A 104 -3.18 9.56 14.74
C PRO A 104 -4.30 8.51 14.81
N ARG A 105 -4.10 7.37 14.15
CA ARG A 105 -5.07 6.26 14.11
C ARG A 105 -4.53 4.96 14.66
N LEU A 106 -3.23 4.74 14.58
CA LEU A 106 -2.56 3.57 15.14
C LEU A 106 -1.13 3.93 15.50
N THR A 107 -0.75 3.75 16.77
CA THR A 107 0.62 3.96 17.24
C THR A 107 1.40 2.66 17.27
N ASN A 108 2.73 2.73 17.30
CA ASN A 108 3.56 1.54 17.48
C ASN A 108 3.26 0.82 18.80
N THR A 109 2.93 1.57 19.86
CA THR A 109 2.52 1.02 21.16
C THR A 109 1.22 0.22 21.04
N ASP A 110 0.24 0.71 20.28
CA ASP A 110 -1.01 -0.03 20.04
C ASP A 110 -0.72 -1.37 19.34
N CYS A 111 0.17 -1.37 18.34
CA CYS A 111 0.59 -2.59 17.65
C CYS A 111 1.25 -3.61 18.59
N ILE A 112 2.12 -3.12 19.48
CA ILE A 112 2.78 -3.95 20.50
C ILE A 112 1.74 -4.58 21.43
N VAL A 113 0.75 -3.80 21.90
CA VAL A 113 -0.34 -4.30 22.75
C VAL A 113 -1.20 -5.33 22.02
N LEU A 114 -1.61 -5.04 20.78
CA LEU A 114 -2.45 -5.92 19.96
C LEU A 114 -1.80 -7.28 19.67
N THR A 115 -0.47 -7.31 19.60
CA THR A 115 0.30 -8.50 19.24
C THR A 115 0.92 -9.21 20.44
N GLY A 116 0.86 -8.61 21.63
CA GLY A 116 1.57 -9.09 22.82
C GLY A 116 3.09 -9.01 22.70
N ALA A 117 3.60 -8.17 21.78
CA ALA A 117 5.03 -8.07 21.52
C ALA A 117 5.78 -7.29 22.61
N ALA A 118 7.10 -7.51 22.73
CA ALA A 118 7.97 -6.66 23.53
C ALA A 118 8.39 -5.39 22.75
N ALA A 119 8.60 -5.54 21.44
CA ALA A 119 8.96 -4.47 20.52
C ALA A 119 8.56 -4.83 19.09
N GLY A 120 8.48 -3.82 18.23
CA GLY A 120 8.23 -4.00 16.81
C GLY A 120 8.16 -2.68 16.04
N GLU A 121 7.80 -2.77 14.77
CA GLU A 121 7.77 -1.66 13.84
C GLU A 121 6.69 -1.87 12.76
N MET A 122 5.90 -0.83 12.50
CA MET A 122 5.00 -0.78 11.34
C MET A 122 5.80 -0.61 10.06
N CYS A 123 5.67 -1.52 9.10
CA CYS A 123 6.50 -1.54 7.90
C CYS A 123 5.77 -0.98 6.68
N TRP A 124 4.47 -1.26 6.55
CA TRP A 124 3.69 -0.93 5.36
C TRP A 124 2.22 -0.74 5.70
N VAL A 125 1.49 0.05 4.92
CA VAL A 125 0.03 0.21 5.00
C VAL A 125 -0.60 -0.07 3.63
N ALA A 126 -1.80 -0.64 3.59
CA ALA A 126 -2.57 -0.83 2.37
C ALA A 126 -4.06 -0.63 2.65
N THR A 127 -4.77 -0.03 1.69
CA THR A 127 -6.21 0.23 1.78
C THR A 127 -6.97 -0.55 0.70
N ASN A 128 -8.18 -1.01 1.02
CA ASN A 128 -8.94 -1.84 0.10
C ASN A 128 -9.90 -1.02 -0.78
N ARG A 129 -9.66 -1.02 -2.09
CA ARG A 129 -10.55 -0.37 -3.09
C ARG A 129 -11.97 -0.92 -3.14
N SER A 130 -12.18 -2.17 -2.77
CA SER A 130 -13.51 -2.78 -2.79
C SER A 130 -14.25 -2.64 -1.45
N ALA A 131 -13.55 -2.25 -0.38
CA ALA A 131 -14.13 -1.97 0.93
C ALA A 131 -13.37 -0.82 1.60
N PRO A 132 -13.71 0.45 1.29
CA PRO A 132 -12.90 1.62 1.67
C PRO A 132 -12.68 1.84 3.16
N GLN A 133 -13.54 1.27 4.00
CA GLN A 133 -13.36 1.23 5.45
C GLN A 133 -12.19 0.35 5.92
N GLN A 134 -11.69 -0.56 5.08
CA GLN A 134 -10.67 -1.52 5.45
C GLN A 134 -9.27 -1.00 5.20
N VAL A 135 -8.46 -1.10 6.25
CA VAL A 135 -7.05 -0.69 6.24
C VAL A 135 -6.23 -1.78 6.89
N TYR A 136 -5.12 -2.11 6.27
CA TYR A 136 -4.21 -3.16 6.70
C TYR A 136 -2.82 -2.55 6.93
N VAL A 137 -2.18 -2.96 8.00
CA VAL A 137 -0.85 -2.52 8.41
C VAL A 137 0.00 -3.77 8.62
N LEU A 138 1.13 -3.83 7.92
CA LEU A 138 2.13 -4.85 8.15
C LEU A 138 2.98 -4.45 9.35
N PHE A 139 3.02 -5.28 10.37
CA PHE A 139 3.81 -5.04 11.57
C PHE A 139 4.83 -6.16 11.77
N ASN A 140 6.09 -5.78 11.89
CA ASN A 140 7.18 -6.68 12.24
C ASN A 140 7.46 -6.57 13.74
N SER A 141 7.67 -7.67 14.43
CA SER A 141 7.84 -7.67 15.88
C SER A 141 8.89 -8.66 16.33
N ALA A 142 9.56 -8.37 17.45
CA ALA A 142 10.54 -9.25 18.07
C ALA A 142 9.91 -10.10 19.19
N VAL A 143 8.85 -10.86 18.90
CA VAL A 143 8.25 -11.80 19.89
C VAL A 143 8.84 -13.18 19.70
N GLY A 144 9.46 -13.72 20.76
CA GLY A 144 9.81 -15.14 20.90
C GLY A 144 10.43 -15.81 19.67
N ASP A 145 11.32 -15.09 18.96
CA ASP A 145 12.07 -15.45 17.73
C ASP A 145 11.75 -14.61 16.46
N VAL A 146 10.82 -13.66 16.51
CA VAL A 146 10.38 -12.69 15.45
C VAL A 146 9.07 -13.12 14.76
N GLY A 147 8.06 -12.24 14.79
CA GLY A 147 6.72 -12.48 14.24
C GLY A 147 6.28 -11.39 13.26
N LEU A 148 5.67 -11.81 12.14
CA LEU A 148 5.04 -10.93 11.16
C LEU A 148 3.53 -10.92 11.36
N TRP A 149 2.94 -9.73 11.41
CA TRP A 149 1.53 -9.54 11.74
C TRP A 149 0.83 -8.69 10.69
N CYS A 150 -0.42 -9.07 10.40
CA CYS A 150 -1.39 -8.21 9.75
C CYS A 150 -2.24 -7.54 10.83
N ILE A 151 -2.07 -6.23 11.00
CA ILE A 151 -2.95 -5.43 11.86
C ILE A 151 -3.98 -4.78 10.96
N LYS A 152 -5.27 -4.99 11.25
CA LYS A 152 -6.35 -4.55 10.38
C LYS A 152 -7.43 -3.79 11.13
N SER A 153 -8.02 -2.85 10.42
CA SER A 153 -9.22 -2.12 10.79
C SER A 153 -10.29 -2.39 9.75
N ILE A 154 -11.54 -2.49 10.19
CA ILE A 154 -12.72 -2.59 9.30
C ILE A 154 -13.64 -1.36 9.40
N ASP A 155 -13.24 -0.33 10.14
CA ASP A 155 -14.03 0.85 10.45
C ASP A 155 -13.23 2.15 10.26
N SER A 156 -12.39 2.20 9.21
CA SER A 156 -11.58 3.38 8.87
C SER A 156 -10.62 3.83 9.99
N GLY A 157 -10.07 2.88 10.74
CA GLY A 157 -9.03 3.07 11.75
C GLY A 157 -9.58 3.51 13.10
N HIS A 158 -10.83 3.14 13.44
CA HIS A 158 -11.40 3.37 14.76
C HIS A 158 -11.10 2.20 15.71
N THR A 159 -11.15 0.97 15.21
CA THR A 159 -10.80 -0.25 15.95
C THR A 159 -9.83 -1.11 15.16
N TRP A 160 -9.00 -1.86 15.87
CA TRP A 160 -7.92 -2.63 15.29
C TRP A 160 -7.86 -4.04 15.87
N THR A 161 -7.54 -5.00 15.01
CA THR A 161 -7.30 -6.41 15.36
C THR A 161 -5.98 -6.86 14.74
N ALA A 162 -5.33 -7.86 15.34
CA ALA A 162 -4.08 -8.41 14.82
C ALA A 162 -4.23 -9.90 14.52
N CYS A 163 -3.71 -10.31 13.36
CA CYS A 163 -3.62 -11.70 12.95
C CYS A 163 -2.16 -12.01 12.60
N GLN A 164 -1.62 -13.10 13.13
CA GLN A 164 -0.25 -13.51 12.82
C GLN A 164 -0.18 -14.08 11.40
N ILE A 165 0.76 -13.58 10.60
CA ILE A 165 1.03 -14.09 9.25
C ILE A 165 2.03 -15.26 9.34
N TYR A 166 3.08 -15.06 10.12
CA TYR A 166 4.18 -16.00 10.25
C TYR A 166 4.80 -15.95 11.64
N ALA A 167 5.06 -17.12 12.21
CA ALA A 167 5.79 -17.34 13.44
C ALA A 167 7.05 -18.15 13.12
N GLY A 168 8.23 -17.54 13.13
CA GLY A 168 9.46 -18.27 12.89
C GLY A 168 10.71 -17.42 13.02
N ALA A 169 11.82 -18.09 13.36
CA ALA A 169 13.07 -17.44 13.68
C ALA A 169 13.66 -16.66 12.50
N LEU A 170 14.19 -15.45 12.74
CA LEU A 170 15.00 -14.65 11.79
C LEU A 170 14.25 -13.92 10.66
N ASN A 171 13.10 -13.30 10.93
CA ASN A 171 12.58 -12.29 10.02
C ASN A 171 13.36 -10.96 10.19
N LEU A 172 14.37 -10.77 9.35
CA LEU A 172 15.25 -9.60 9.44
C LEU A 172 14.62 -8.33 8.88
N ASN A 173 13.59 -8.47 8.02
CA ASN A 173 12.89 -7.32 7.46
C ASN A 173 11.53 -7.73 6.88
N ALA A 174 10.47 -7.05 7.32
CA ALA A 174 9.18 -7.16 6.67
C ALA A 174 9.18 -6.32 5.39
N GLY A 175 8.66 -6.90 4.30
CA GLY A 175 8.53 -6.23 3.02
C GLY A 175 7.26 -5.40 2.94
N ASN A 176 6.36 -5.81 2.04
CA ASN A 176 5.17 -5.06 1.65
C ASN A 176 3.91 -5.88 1.96
N ILE A 177 2.79 -5.20 2.23
CA ILE A 177 1.45 -5.79 2.16
C ILE A 177 0.65 -5.12 1.05
N SER A 178 -0.04 -5.93 0.26
CA SER A 178 -0.92 -5.51 -0.82
C SER A 178 -2.29 -6.16 -0.65
N VAL A 179 -3.33 -5.43 -1.04
CA VAL A 179 -4.72 -5.90 -1.00
C VAL A 179 -5.35 -5.77 -2.38
N GLY A 180 -6.04 -6.83 -2.78
CA GLY A 180 -6.88 -6.88 -3.97
C GLY A 180 -8.24 -7.47 -3.64
N PHE A 181 -9.02 -7.75 -4.69
CA PHE A 181 -10.34 -8.36 -4.58
C PHE A 181 -10.36 -9.65 -5.39
N ALA A 182 -10.73 -10.77 -4.77
CA ALA A 182 -11.08 -11.97 -5.50
C ALA A 182 -12.59 -12.05 -5.68
N GLN A 183 -12.99 -12.53 -6.87
CA GLN A 183 -14.39 -12.84 -7.18
C GLN A 183 -14.94 -14.04 -6.38
N GLY A 184 -14.13 -14.65 -5.51
CA GLY A 184 -14.51 -15.79 -4.70
C GLY A 184 -14.53 -17.10 -5.49
N THR A 185 -13.99 -18.16 -4.90
CA THR A 185 -14.27 -19.54 -5.30
C THR A 185 -14.44 -20.34 -4.02
N SER A 186 -15.35 -21.32 -4.04
CA SER A 186 -15.61 -22.18 -2.88
C SER A 186 -14.30 -22.71 -2.27
N PRO A 187 -14.10 -22.63 -0.95
CA PRO A 187 -15.10 -22.31 0.09
C PRO A 187 -15.22 -20.82 0.46
N HIS A 188 -14.51 -19.91 -0.20
CA HIS A 188 -14.47 -18.50 0.21
C HIS A 188 -15.39 -17.61 -0.65
N PRO A 189 -16.24 -16.78 -0.05
CA PRO A 189 -17.04 -15.80 -0.79
C PRO A 189 -16.12 -14.77 -1.47
N PRO A 190 -16.64 -13.99 -2.44
CA PRO A 190 -15.92 -12.82 -2.95
C PRO A 190 -15.46 -11.92 -1.80
N GLY A 191 -14.23 -11.42 -1.87
CA GLY A 191 -13.66 -10.67 -0.76
C GLY A 191 -12.23 -10.21 -0.95
N SER A 192 -11.68 -9.56 0.08
CA SER A 192 -10.29 -9.14 0.11
C SER A 192 -9.34 -10.33 -0.02
N VAL A 193 -8.43 -10.23 -0.98
CA VAL A 193 -7.24 -11.07 -1.00
C VAL A 193 -6.05 -10.21 -0.63
N LEU A 194 -5.28 -10.69 0.34
CA LEU A 194 -4.09 -10.03 0.82
C LEU A 194 -2.87 -10.83 0.41
N TYR A 195 -1.82 -10.12 0.03
CA TYR A 195 -0.49 -10.67 -0.18
C TYR A 195 0.48 -9.90 0.70
N ALA A 196 1.28 -10.62 1.49
CA ALA A 196 2.34 -10.06 2.29
C ALA A 196 3.66 -10.71 1.88
N VAL A 197 4.70 -9.90 1.73
CA VAL A 197 6.05 -10.38 1.46
C VAL A 197 6.95 -10.03 2.63
N SER A 198 7.76 -11.00 3.06
CA SER A 198 8.81 -10.79 4.07
C SER A 198 10.12 -11.42 3.64
N CYS A 199 11.21 -10.88 4.20
CA CYS A 199 12.54 -11.41 4.02
C CYS A 199 12.90 -12.30 5.22
N TYR A 200 13.33 -13.53 4.94
CA TYR A 200 13.68 -14.54 5.93
C TYR A 200 15.18 -14.89 5.87
N GLY A 201 15.81 -14.88 7.04
CA GLY A 201 17.16 -15.39 7.27
C GLY A 201 18.30 -14.57 6.64
N LEU A 202 19.54 -15.02 6.91
CA LEU A 202 20.79 -14.39 6.45
C LEU A 202 20.99 -14.43 4.91
N TYR A 203 20.14 -15.18 4.19
CA TYR A 203 20.23 -15.40 2.75
C TYR A 203 19.17 -14.65 1.93
N TRP A 204 18.42 -13.75 2.56
CA TRP A 204 17.40 -12.93 1.89
C TRP A 204 16.30 -13.74 1.18
N ALA A 205 15.91 -14.87 1.77
CA ALA A 205 14.86 -15.70 1.21
C ALA A 205 13.53 -14.94 1.26
N LEU A 206 12.84 -14.83 0.13
CA LEU A 206 11.55 -14.14 0.06
C LEU A 206 10.43 -15.12 0.38
N ILE A 207 9.66 -14.79 1.41
CA ILE A 207 8.44 -15.51 1.78
C ILE A 207 7.25 -14.72 1.25
N LEU A 208 6.39 -15.38 0.48
CA LEU A 208 5.11 -14.84 0.06
C LEU A 208 4.00 -15.52 0.85
N SER A 209 3.25 -14.73 1.61
CA SER A 209 2.06 -15.19 2.31
C SER A 209 0.82 -14.56 1.68
N SER A 210 -0.27 -15.32 1.64
CA SER A 210 -1.55 -14.83 1.14
C SER A 210 -2.70 -15.19 2.07
N SER A 211 -3.70 -14.32 2.13
CA SER A 211 -4.97 -14.57 2.81
C SER A 211 -6.11 -14.34 1.83
N THR A 212 -7.11 -15.22 1.85
CA THR A 212 -8.34 -15.13 1.05
C THR A 212 -9.58 -14.90 1.90
N ASP A 213 -9.40 -14.63 3.19
CA ASP A 213 -10.43 -14.48 4.20
C ASP A 213 -10.22 -13.20 5.01
N TRP A 214 -9.90 -12.10 4.34
CA TRP A 214 -9.79 -10.77 4.98
C TRP A 214 -8.67 -10.68 6.03
N GLY A 215 -7.63 -11.50 5.88
CA GLY A 215 -6.45 -11.50 6.73
C GLY A 215 -6.62 -12.29 8.01
N GLU A 216 -7.69 -13.09 8.15
CA GLU A 216 -7.91 -13.95 9.33
C GLU A 216 -6.95 -15.13 9.34
N THR A 217 -6.80 -15.81 8.20
CA THR A 217 -5.85 -16.93 8.04
C THR A 217 -4.89 -16.67 6.89
N TRP A 218 -3.67 -17.19 7.04
CA TRP A 218 -2.59 -16.97 6.10
C TRP A 218 -2.01 -18.30 5.64
N THR A 219 -1.86 -18.43 4.32
CA THR A 219 -1.11 -19.50 3.69
C THR A 219 0.23 -18.95 3.24
N THR A 220 1.30 -19.53 3.74
CA THR A 220 2.66 -19.20 3.31
C THR A 220 3.08 -20.15 2.19
N LYS A 221 3.51 -19.58 1.06
CA LYS A 221 4.19 -20.36 0.01
C LYS A 221 5.69 -20.38 0.31
N ASP A 222 6.31 -21.55 0.14
CA ASP A 222 7.71 -21.77 0.43
C ASP A 222 8.61 -20.72 -0.23
N ALA A 223 9.73 -20.46 0.46
CA ALA A 223 10.71 -19.45 0.09
C ALA A 223 11.09 -19.54 -1.39
N ILE A 224 10.89 -18.46 -2.13
CA ILE A 224 11.55 -18.31 -3.43
C ILE A 224 13.01 -18.00 -3.10
N SER A 225 13.86 -19.03 -3.17
CA SER A 225 15.30 -18.86 -3.07
C SER A 225 15.79 -18.18 -4.34
N MET A 226 15.83 -16.85 -4.33
CA MET A 226 16.64 -16.13 -5.29
C MET A 226 18.11 -16.40 -4.92
N GLN A 227 18.73 -17.38 -5.56
CA GLN A 227 20.19 -17.42 -5.64
C GLN A 227 20.60 -16.17 -6.42
N LEU A 228 20.94 -15.11 -5.69
CA LEU A 228 21.69 -13.99 -6.24
C LEU A 228 23.07 -14.54 -6.62
N THR A 229 23.20 -15.03 -7.85
CA THR A 229 24.51 -15.23 -8.47
C THR A 229 25.15 -13.86 -8.50
N ARG A 230 26.11 -13.62 -7.59
CA ARG A 230 26.92 -12.42 -7.62
C ARG A 230 27.60 -12.38 -8.98
N TYR A 231 27.29 -11.36 -9.79
CA TYR A 231 28.16 -10.91 -10.86
C TYR A 231 29.21 -9.96 -10.26
#